data_AF-A0A1C1C8N5-F1
#
_entry.id   AF-A0A1C1C8N5-F1
#
_cell.length_a   1.000
_cell.length_b   1.000
_cell.length_c   1.000
_cell.angle_alpha   90.00
_cell.angle_beta   90.00
_cell.angle_gamma   90.00
#
_symmetry.space_group_name_H-M   'P 1'
#
loop_
_entity.id
_entity.type
_entity.pdbx_description
1 polymer ?
#
loop_
_entity_poly.entity_id
_entity_poly.type
_entity_poly.pdbx_seq_one_letter_code
_entity_poly.pdbx_strand_id
1 'polypeptide(L)'
;MGARFVPCMRVTPGVQDSPDPPTWPCPNTTTSDPNSPSNHCDLKELCGFSGFSNEDPNQWFRFIIPMFLHAGLVHIAFNLLLQLTMGREMEKAIGSIRFAIVYFSSGIFGFVLGGNFAATAIASTGASGCLFGILALVLLDLIYGWNERRHPVKDLMWIIVDIVISFVLGLLPGLDNFSHIGGFLMGLAAGICLLHSPNILRQRIGDSSTNALNKAPYRNVGSEAELSMNPKDPMLPRSAGASKSAPTTTASPANISSFAKQPVGFFKGRKPLWWAWWLFRLGALIGALVVFIILLNNFYKYHDTCSWCKYLSCLPINNWCEIGNLQLSNSTGVNSTDLGKRAVDLFLPQAADRLLDML
;
A
#
# COMPACT_ATOMS: atom_id res chain seq x y z
N MET A 1 5.68 11.49 17.42
CA MET A 1 5.05 10.34 16.69
C MET A 1 5.60 10.24 15.27
N GLY A 2 5.73 9.04 14.67
CA GLY A 2 6.27 8.84 13.31
C GLY A 2 5.24 8.71 12.18
N ALA A 3 3.95 8.78 12.50
CA ALA A 3 2.83 8.63 11.56
C ALA A 3 2.74 9.75 10.51
N ARG A 4 2.00 9.52 9.42
CA ARG A 4 1.66 10.54 8.43
C ARG A 4 0.72 11.52 9.10
N PHE A 5 1.17 12.74 9.36
CA PHE A 5 0.39 13.75 10.05
C PHE A 5 0.72 15.12 9.45
N VAL A 6 -0.25 15.72 8.79
CA VAL A 6 -0.04 16.87 7.89
C VAL A 6 0.59 18.06 8.59
N PRO A 7 0.21 18.44 9.83
CA PRO A 7 0.85 19.54 10.54
C PRO A 7 2.35 19.33 10.83
N CYS A 8 2.84 18.08 10.92
CA CYS A 8 4.29 17.84 11.02
C CYS A 8 5.04 17.91 9.67
N MET A 9 4.31 17.95 8.56
CA MET A 9 4.85 17.79 7.22
C MET A 9 4.83 19.06 6.38
N ARG A 10 3.92 19.99 6.70
CA ARG A 10 3.79 21.31 6.06
C ARG A 10 3.02 22.28 6.94
N VAL A 11 3.19 23.57 6.67
CA VAL A 11 2.38 24.64 7.29
C VAL A 11 0.91 24.38 6.98
N THR A 12 0.10 24.36 8.03
CA THR A 12 -1.33 24.05 7.99
C THR A 12 -2.06 25.26 8.59
N PRO A 13 -2.89 25.96 7.80
CA PRO A 13 -3.61 27.13 8.28
C PRO A 13 -4.39 26.85 9.57
N GLY A 14 -4.24 27.75 10.54
CA GLY A 14 -4.81 27.70 11.86
C GLY A 14 -4.05 26.81 12.88
N VAL A 15 -2.97 26.13 12.49
CA VAL A 15 -2.16 25.37 13.45
C VAL A 15 -0.91 26.14 13.83
N GLN A 16 -0.03 26.43 12.87
CA GLN A 16 1.25 27.09 13.12
C GLN A 16 1.14 28.62 13.09
N ASP A 17 0.18 29.16 12.34
CA ASP A 17 -0.08 30.59 12.14
C ASP A 17 -1.19 31.14 13.05
N SER A 18 -1.76 30.31 13.94
CA SER A 18 -2.77 30.76 14.91
C SER A 18 -2.14 31.59 16.02
N PRO A 19 -2.76 32.71 16.45
CA PRO A 19 -2.33 33.44 17.64
C PRO A 19 -2.46 32.61 18.93
N ASP A 20 -3.38 31.64 18.94
CA ASP A 20 -3.56 30.65 20.00
C ASP A 20 -3.38 29.24 19.38
N PRO A 21 -2.15 28.72 19.27
CA PRO A 21 -1.91 27.40 18.69
C PRO A 21 -2.60 26.29 19.49
N PRO A 22 -3.19 25.29 18.82
CA PRO A 22 -3.78 24.15 19.53
C PRO A 22 -2.71 23.36 20.29
N THR A 23 -3.06 22.89 21.48
CA THR A 23 -2.22 21.96 22.24
C THR A 23 -2.55 20.51 21.89
N TRP A 24 -1.54 19.65 21.99
CA TRP A 24 -1.63 18.27 21.54
C TRP A 24 -1.31 17.28 22.67
N PRO A 25 -1.89 16.07 22.64
CA PRO A 25 -1.48 14.97 23.52
C PRO A 25 0.01 14.67 23.39
N CYS A 26 0.78 14.81 24.47
CA CYS A 26 2.21 14.50 24.42
C CYS A 26 2.42 13.02 24.07
N PRO A 27 3.48 12.65 23.33
CA PRO A 27 3.72 11.27 22.94
C PRO A 27 3.86 10.28 24.10
N ASN A 28 4.17 10.75 25.31
CA ASN A 28 4.30 9.97 26.55
C ASN A 28 3.06 10.03 27.44
N THR A 29 1.96 10.64 26.99
CA THR A 29 0.73 10.73 27.77
C THR A 29 0.13 9.34 27.99
N THR A 30 -0.29 9.07 29.22
CA THR A 30 -0.97 7.82 29.61
C THR A 30 -2.38 8.08 30.12
N THR A 31 -2.89 9.30 29.92
CA THR A 31 -4.19 9.73 30.42
C THR A 31 -5.03 10.35 29.30
N SER A 32 -6.31 10.06 29.33
CA SER A 32 -7.33 10.68 28.48
C SER A 32 -7.88 11.98 29.06
N ASP A 33 -7.42 12.41 30.25
CA ASP A 33 -7.86 13.68 30.85
C ASP A 33 -7.31 14.87 30.05
N PRO A 34 -8.16 15.64 29.35
CA PRO A 34 -7.73 16.75 28.51
C PRO A 34 -7.04 17.88 29.29
N ASN A 35 -7.20 17.94 30.62
CA ASN A 35 -6.58 18.95 31.48
C ASN A 35 -5.23 18.50 32.04
N SER A 36 -4.82 17.26 31.78
CA SER A 36 -3.53 16.77 32.25
C SER A 36 -2.39 17.55 31.57
N PRO A 37 -1.35 17.96 32.31
CA PRO A 37 -0.16 18.57 31.70
C PRO A 37 0.46 17.74 30.57
N SER A 38 0.33 16.41 30.61
CA SER A 38 0.79 15.52 29.53
C SER A 38 -0.06 15.59 28.27
N ASN A 39 -1.16 16.35 28.25
CA ASN A 39 -1.99 16.60 27.07
C ASN A 39 -1.82 18.02 26.50
N HIS A 40 -0.80 18.75 26.98
CA HIS A 40 -0.51 20.12 26.58
C HIS A 40 0.88 20.27 25.93
N CYS A 41 1.23 19.41 24.97
CA CYS A 41 2.44 19.56 24.18
C CYS A 41 2.23 20.53 23.02
N ASP A 42 3.29 21.26 22.65
CA ASP A 42 3.30 22.00 21.40
C ASP A 42 3.42 21.04 20.19
N LEU A 43 3.26 21.59 18.99
CA LEU A 43 3.36 20.79 17.77
C LEU A 43 4.77 20.20 17.56
N LYS A 44 5.82 20.92 17.96
CA LYS A 44 7.22 20.49 17.79
C LYS A 44 7.54 19.28 18.68
N GLU A 45 7.04 19.27 19.90
CA GLU A 45 7.12 18.15 20.85
C GLU A 45 6.32 16.94 20.37
N LEU A 46 5.10 17.17 19.86
CA LEU A 46 4.28 16.11 19.26
C LEU A 46 4.98 15.44 18.07
N CYS A 47 5.51 16.25 17.16
CA CYS A 47 6.17 15.79 15.94
C CYS A 47 7.50 15.10 16.25
N GLY A 48 8.32 15.66 17.13
CA GLY A 48 9.65 15.14 17.46
C GLY A 48 10.62 15.19 16.27
N PHE A 49 11.58 14.27 16.23
CA PHE A 49 12.56 14.10 15.14
C PHE A 49 13.31 15.39 14.75
N SER A 50 14.03 16.00 15.69
CA SER A 50 14.79 17.26 15.53
C SER A 50 13.97 18.55 15.36
N GLY A 51 12.64 18.47 15.45
CA GLY A 51 11.75 19.63 15.38
C GLY A 51 11.57 20.16 13.96
N PHE A 52 11.26 21.45 13.83
CA PHE A 52 11.08 22.15 12.56
C PHE A 52 12.31 23.00 12.27
N SER A 53 12.98 22.76 11.14
CA SER A 53 14.08 23.61 10.68
C SER A 53 13.50 24.92 10.16
N ASN A 54 13.82 26.05 10.82
CA ASN A 54 13.33 27.39 10.47
C ASN A 54 11.82 27.60 10.66
N GLU A 55 11.22 27.04 11.72
CA GLU A 55 9.77 27.11 12.05
C GLU A 55 8.84 26.37 11.07
N ASP A 56 9.27 26.11 9.84
CA ASP A 56 8.46 25.39 8.86
C ASP A 56 8.58 23.85 9.01
N PRO A 57 7.46 23.14 9.25
CA PRO A 57 7.46 21.68 9.27
C PRO A 57 7.75 21.10 7.88
N ASN A 58 8.75 20.23 7.79
CA ASN A 58 9.13 19.54 6.54
C ASN A 58 9.59 18.09 6.77
N GLN A 59 8.78 17.31 7.49
CA GLN A 59 9.10 15.91 7.80
C GLN A 59 8.62 14.96 6.71
N TRP A 60 9.17 15.10 5.49
CA TRP A 60 8.81 14.31 4.29
C TRP A 60 8.93 12.79 4.48
N PHE A 61 9.82 12.33 5.38
CA PHE A 61 9.98 10.91 5.71
C PHE A 61 8.69 10.28 6.27
N ARG A 62 7.72 11.10 6.70
CA ARG A 62 6.36 10.69 7.09
C ARG A 62 5.50 10.22 5.91
N PHE A 63 6.01 10.21 4.68
CA PHE A 63 5.42 9.44 3.58
C PHE A 63 5.94 8.00 3.50
N ILE A 64 6.98 7.65 4.27
CA ILE A 64 7.66 6.35 4.18
C ILE A 64 7.58 5.60 5.50
N ILE A 65 8.04 6.22 6.60
CA ILE A 65 8.13 5.57 7.92
C ILE A 65 6.78 5.00 8.41
N PRO A 66 5.62 5.66 8.21
CA PRO A 66 4.34 5.13 8.70
C PRO A 66 3.93 3.80 8.07
N MET A 67 4.53 3.40 6.95
CA MET A 67 4.26 2.10 6.32
C MET A 67 4.58 0.94 7.26
N PHE A 68 5.54 1.13 8.17
CA PHE A 68 6.02 0.12 9.12
C PHE A 68 5.35 0.24 10.49
N LEU A 69 4.63 1.32 10.74
CA LEU A 69 3.98 1.61 12.01
C LEU A 69 2.52 1.15 11.96
N HIS A 70 1.96 0.73 13.11
CA HIS A 70 0.59 0.23 13.20
C HIS A 70 -0.11 0.79 14.43
N ALA A 71 -1.40 1.07 14.30
CA ALA A 71 -2.23 1.65 15.37
C ALA A 71 -2.93 0.55 16.19
N GLY A 72 -2.15 -0.29 16.88
CA GLY A 72 -2.64 -1.33 17.78
C GLY A 72 -2.53 -2.77 17.26
N LEU A 73 -2.83 -3.73 18.14
CA LEU A 73 -2.65 -5.17 17.90
C LEU A 73 -3.57 -5.73 16.80
N VAL A 74 -4.83 -5.29 16.78
CA VAL A 74 -5.80 -5.72 15.76
C VAL A 74 -5.37 -5.25 14.37
N HIS A 75 -4.94 -3.99 14.26
CA HIS A 75 -4.48 -3.42 12.98
C HIS A 75 -3.26 -4.14 12.43
N ILE A 76 -2.24 -4.43 13.26
CA ILE A 76 -1.08 -5.21 12.80
C ILE A 76 -1.47 -6.65 12.46
N ALA A 77 -2.37 -7.29 13.21
CA ALA A 77 -2.82 -8.65 12.94
C ALA A 77 -3.51 -8.76 11.56
N PHE A 78 -4.41 -7.84 11.23
CA PHE A 78 -5.06 -7.81 9.91
C PHE A 78 -4.06 -7.55 8.78
N ASN A 79 -3.15 -6.57 8.94
CA ASN A 79 -2.13 -6.30 7.92
C ASN A 79 -1.19 -7.49 7.72
N LEU A 80 -0.77 -8.16 8.80
CA LEU A 80 0.07 -9.37 8.72
C LEU A 80 -0.68 -10.53 8.09
N LEU A 81 -1.96 -10.73 8.38
CA LEU A 81 -2.77 -11.76 7.75
C LEU A 81 -2.78 -11.56 6.22
N LEU A 82 -3.14 -10.36 5.75
CA LEU A 82 -3.14 -10.03 4.32
C LEU A 82 -1.74 -10.12 3.70
N GLN A 83 -0.70 -9.68 4.42
CA GLN A 83 0.68 -9.78 3.96
C GLN A 83 1.11 -11.24 3.77
N LEU A 84 0.76 -12.14 4.69
CA LEU A 84 1.19 -13.53 4.68
C LEU A 84 0.37 -14.42 3.75
N THR A 85 -0.91 -14.11 3.54
CA THR A 85 -1.78 -14.84 2.60
C THR A 85 -1.57 -14.32 1.18
N MET A 86 -1.85 -13.05 0.94
CA MET A 86 -1.82 -12.45 -0.40
C MET A 86 -0.42 -11.97 -0.79
N GLY A 87 0.27 -11.25 0.10
CA GLY A 87 1.59 -10.69 -0.17
C GLY A 87 2.64 -11.77 -0.49
N ARG A 88 2.69 -12.83 0.32
CA ARG A 88 3.62 -13.96 0.14
C ARG A 88 3.42 -14.67 -1.20
N GLU A 89 2.18 -14.90 -1.60
CA GLU A 89 1.87 -15.56 -2.88
C GLU A 89 2.28 -14.67 -4.06
N MET A 90 1.95 -13.38 -3.99
CA MET A 90 2.32 -12.43 -5.03
C MET A 90 3.84 -12.27 -5.14
N GLU A 91 4.56 -12.19 -4.02
CA GLU A 91 6.03 -12.11 -4.01
C GLU A 91 6.66 -13.32 -4.70
N LYS A 92 6.19 -14.53 -4.41
CA LYS A 92 6.64 -15.77 -5.07
C LYS A 92 6.35 -15.75 -6.57
N ALA A 93 5.24 -15.14 -6.99
CA ALA A 93 4.83 -15.12 -8.39
C ALA A 93 5.66 -14.16 -9.24
N ILE A 94 5.93 -12.95 -8.74
CA ILE A 94 6.57 -11.88 -9.55
C ILE A 94 8.06 -11.67 -9.22
N GLY A 95 8.52 -12.22 -8.10
CA GLY A 95 9.86 -12.08 -7.54
C GLY A 95 10.01 -10.87 -6.60
N SER A 96 10.87 -10.99 -5.59
CA SER A 96 11.01 -10.05 -4.49
C SER A 96 11.31 -8.60 -4.91
N ILE A 97 12.12 -8.38 -5.95
CA ILE A 97 12.45 -7.01 -6.40
C ILE A 97 11.22 -6.29 -6.96
N ARG A 98 10.46 -6.96 -7.84
CA ARG A 98 9.24 -6.37 -8.43
C ARG A 98 8.19 -6.16 -7.37
N PHE A 99 8.05 -7.13 -6.46
CA PHE A 99 7.18 -7.00 -5.30
C PHE A 99 7.54 -5.79 -4.45
N ALA A 100 8.82 -5.63 -4.07
CA ALA A 100 9.27 -4.50 -3.28
C ALA A 100 8.99 -3.15 -3.96
N ILE A 101 9.26 -3.02 -5.26
CA ILE A 101 8.99 -1.77 -6.00
C ILE A 101 7.50 -1.42 -5.94
N VAL A 102 6.60 -2.37 -6.23
CA VAL A 102 5.16 -2.11 -6.17
C VAL A 102 4.73 -1.80 -4.73
N TYR A 103 5.19 -2.60 -3.76
CA TYR A 103 4.85 -2.44 -2.36
C TYR A 103 5.20 -1.05 -1.81
N PHE A 104 6.45 -0.62 -1.99
CA PHE A 104 6.93 0.67 -1.51
C PHE A 104 6.28 1.83 -2.27
N SER A 105 6.20 1.75 -3.61
CA SER A 105 5.58 2.82 -4.38
C SER A 105 4.09 2.98 -4.09
N SER A 106 3.34 1.90 -3.90
CA SER A 106 1.94 1.94 -3.48
C SER A 106 1.75 2.57 -2.10
N GLY A 107 2.56 2.19 -1.10
CA GLY A 107 2.46 2.81 0.22
C GLY A 107 2.77 4.31 0.21
N ILE A 108 3.85 4.71 -0.46
CA ILE A 108 4.25 6.12 -0.56
C ILE A 108 3.22 6.93 -1.33
N PHE A 109 2.78 6.46 -2.50
CA PHE A 109 1.76 7.13 -3.29
C PHE A 109 0.44 7.23 -2.53
N GLY A 110 0.06 6.16 -1.83
CA GLY A 110 -1.07 6.15 -0.90
C GLY A 110 -0.98 7.29 0.12
N PHE A 111 0.11 7.37 0.87
CA PHE A 111 0.27 8.43 1.87
C PHE A 111 0.35 9.84 1.29
N VAL A 112 0.90 10.00 0.08
CA VAL A 112 0.85 11.29 -0.63
C VAL A 112 -0.59 11.65 -1.00
N LEU A 113 -1.38 10.73 -1.53
CA LEU A 113 -2.80 10.97 -1.83
C LEU A 113 -3.61 11.25 -0.56
N GLY A 114 -3.39 10.47 0.50
CA GLY A 114 -3.98 10.68 1.82
C GLY A 114 -3.62 12.04 2.42
N GLY A 115 -2.36 12.47 2.32
CA GLY A 115 -1.95 13.79 2.82
C GLY A 115 -2.62 14.96 2.09
N ASN A 116 -3.06 14.78 0.84
CA ASN A 116 -3.75 15.81 0.08
C ASN A 116 -5.24 15.94 0.44
N PHE A 117 -5.91 14.81 0.69
CA PHE A 117 -7.38 14.77 0.72
C PHE A 117 -8.01 14.19 1.99
N ALA A 118 -7.25 13.48 2.82
CA ALA A 118 -7.71 13.07 4.14
C ALA A 118 -7.73 14.26 5.10
N ALA A 119 -8.49 14.13 6.20
CA ALA A 119 -8.57 15.16 7.22
C ALA A 119 -7.19 15.47 7.80
N THR A 120 -6.84 16.76 7.86
CA THR A 120 -5.48 17.24 8.15
C THR A 120 -4.99 16.85 9.55
N ALA A 121 -5.88 16.82 10.53
CA ALA A 121 -5.50 16.47 11.90
C ALA A 121 -5.54 14.96 12.20
N ILE A 122 -5.97 14.09 11.28
CA ILE A 122 -5.95 12.64 11.53
C ILE A 122 -4.57 12.09 11.20
N ALA A 123 -3.91 11.43 12.15
CA ALA A 123 -2.68 10.68 11.89
C ALA A 123 -3.00 9.37 11.14
N SER A 124 -2.19 9.00 10.15
CA SER A 124 -2.33 7.73 9.43
C SER A 124 -1.04 6.92 9.44
N THR A 125 -1.22 5.61 9.52
CA THR A 125 -0.15 4.64 9.67
C THR A 125 -0.64 3.29 9.17
N GLY A 126 0.29 2.41 8.81
CA GLY A 126 -0.01 1.03 8.45
C GLY A 126 0.50 0.66 7.07
N ALA A 127 0.70 -0.64 6.89
CA ALA A 127 1.08 -1.23 5.61
C ALA A 127 -0.09 -1.34 4.61
N SER A 128 -1.32 -0.98 5.02
CA SER A 128 -2.53 -1.20 4.23
C SER A 128 -2.49 -0.56 2.84
N GLY A 129 -1.97 0.66 2.68
CA GLY A 129 -1.78 1.26 1.34
C GLY A 129 -0.90 0.39 0.42
N CYS A 130 0.14 -0.24 0.96
CA CYS A 130 0.98 -1.19 0.22
C CYS A 130 0.20 -2.44 -0.16
N LEU A 131 -0.59 -2.98 0.78
CA LEU A 131 -1.41 -4.17 0.59
C LEU A 131 -2.54 -3.95 -0.44
N PHE A 132 -3.16 -2.77 -0.49
CA PHE A 132 -4.08 -2.41 -1.57
C PHE A 132 -3.37 -2.37 -2.94
N GLY A 133 -2.11 -1.97 -2.97
CA GLY A 133 -1.25 -2.12 -4.14
C GLY A 133 -1.06 -3.58 -4.57
N ILE A 134 -0.86 -4.47 -3.61
CA ILE A 134 -0.77 -5.91 -3.86
C ILE A 134 -2.13 -6.49 -4.31
N LEU A 135 -3.26 -6.03 -3.75
CA LEU A 135 -4.59 -6.42 -4.19
C LEU A 135 -4.83 -6.04 -5.67
N ALA A 136 -4.37 -4.86 -6.09
CA ALA A 136 -4.37 -4.45 -7.49
C ALA A 136 -3.51 -5.37 -8.38
N LEU A 137 -2.36 -5.85 -7.88
CA LEU A 137 -1.56 -6.85 -8.60
C LEU A 137 -2.28 -8.19 -8.74
N VAL A 138 -2.99 -8.64 -7.70
CA VAL A 138 -3.79 -9.88 -7.75
C VAL A 138 -4.88 -9.77 -8.82
N LEU A 139 -5.57 -8.63 -8.88
CA LEU A 139 -6.54 -8.34 -9.93
C LEU A 139 -5.91 -8.38 -11.32
N LEU A 140 -4.75 -7.74 -11.51
CA LEU A 140 -4.04 -7.75 -12.79
C LEU A 140 -3.54 -9.14 -13.19
N ASP A 141 -3.03 -9.94 -12.25
CA ASP A 141 -2.61 -11.32 -12.50
C ASP A 141 -3.78 -12.18 -12.97
N LEU A 142 -4.95 -12.06 -12.33
CA LEU A 142 -6.18 -12.71 -12.79
C LEU A 142 -6.55 -12.30 -14.22
N ILE A 143 -6.52 -11.00 -14.54
CA ILE A 143 -6.85 -10.50 -15.88
C ILE A 143 -5.84 -11.00 -16.92
N TYR A 144 -4.56 -11.05 -16.59
CA TYR A 144 -3.49 -11.47 -17.50
C TYR A 144 -3.49 -12.98 -17.74
N GLY A 145 -3.96 -13.74 -16.75
CA GLY A 145 -4.12 -15.19 -16.76
C GLY A 145 -5.54 -15.68 -17.06
N TRP A 146 -6.44 -14.82 -17.55
CA TRP A 146 -7.88 -15.07 -17.61
C TRP A 146 -8.25 -16.40 -18.28
N ASN A 147 -7.58 -16.75 -19.38
CA ASN A 147 -7.86 -17.97 -20.14
C ASN A 147 -7.21 -19.22 -19.56
N GLU A 148 -6.23 -19.07 -18.66
CA GLU A 148 -5.57 -20.20 -18.00
C GLU A 148 -6.30 -20.64 -16.72
N ARG A 149 -7.22 -19.81 -16.20
CA ARG A 149 -7.98 -20.12 -15.00
C ARG A 149 -9.16 -21.03 -15.31
N ARG A 150 -9.46 -21.97 -14.41
CA ARG A 150 -10.59 -22.90 -14.55
C ARG A 150 -11.94 -22.18 -14.46
N HIS A 151 -12.05 -21.18 -13.60
CA HIS A 151 -13.28 -20.42 -13.34
C HIS A 151 -12.99 -18.91 -13.17
N PRO A 152 -12.51 -18.20 -14.22
CA PRO A 152 -12.02 -16.82 -14.09
C PRO A 152 -13.08 -15.84 -13.58
N VAL A 153 -14.34 -16.03 -13.97
CA VAL A 153 -15.45 -15.19 -13.49
C VAL A 153 -15.68 -15.37 -12.00
N LYS A 154 -15.60 -16.61 -11.47
CA LYS A 154 -15.76 -16.86 -10.05
C LYS A 154 -14.63 -16.20 -9.26
N ASP A 155 -13.38 -16.37 -9.72
CA ASP A 155 -12.21 -15.74 -9.10
C ASP A 155 -12.33 -14.20 -9.12
N LEU A 156 -12.81 -13.63 -10.23
CA LEU A 156 -13.06 -12.19 -10.34
C LEU A 156 -14.10 -11.73 -9.31
N MET A 157 -15.22 -12.44 -9.18
CA MET A 157 -16.27 -12.05 -8.24
C MET A 157 -15.76 -12.06 -6.79
N TRP A 158 -14.94 -13.05 -6.41
CA TRP A 158 -14.30 -13.05 -5.08
C TRP A 158 -13.37 -11.86 -4.87
N ILE A 159 -12.50 -11.56 -5.85
CA ILE A 159 -11.60 -10.39 -5.75
C ILE A 159 -12.39 -9.08 -5.70
N ILE A 160 -13.49 -8.95 -6.45
CA ILE A 160 -14.35 -7.76 -6.41
C ILE A 160 -15.02 -7.63 -5.04
N VAL A 161 -15.51 -8.73 -4.47
CA VAL A 161 -16.05 -8.72 -3.10
C VAL A 161 -14.98 -8.27 -2.10
N ASP A 162 -13.76 -8.80 -2.18
CA ASP A 162 -12.65 -8.40 -1.32
C ASP A 162 -12.32 -6.90 -1.47
N ILE A 163 -12.28 -6.39 -2.71
CA ILE A 163 -12.05 -4.97 -3.01
C ILE A 163 -13.16 -4.11 -2.39
N VAL A 164 -14.42 -4.47 -2.60
CA VAL A 164 -15.57 -3.71 -2.08
C VAL A 164 -15.56 -3.71 -0.55
N ILE A 165 -15.38 -4.88 0.08
CA ILE A 165 -15.30 -4.99 1.54
C ILE A 165 -14.13 -4.14 2.05
N SER A 166 -12.96 -4.21 1.42
CA SER A 166 -11.78 -3.45 1.86
C SER A 166 -12.01 -1.94 1.81
N PHE A 167 -12.60 -1.42 0.73
CA PHE A 167 -12.91 0.01 0.62
C PHE A 167 -14.05 0.45 1.54
N VAL A 168 -15.04 -0.41 1.79
CA VAL A 168 -16.12 -0.13 2.76
C VAL A 168 -15.59 -0.10 4.18
N LEU A 169 -14.71 -1.05 4.55
CA LEU A 169 -14.02 -1.03 5.83
C LEU A 169 -13.16 0.24 5.96
N GLY A 170 -12.51 0.69 4.88
CA GLY A 170 -11.76 1.94 4.84
C GLY A 170 -12.57 3.21 5.14
N LEU A 171 -13.91 3.15 5.12
CA LEU A 171 -14.79 4.26 5.52
C LEU A 171 -15.05 4.34 7.03
N LEU A 172 -14.58 3.34 7.81
CA LEU A 172 -14.64 3.36 9.27
C LEU A 172 -13.79 4.50 9.84
N PRO A 173 -14.22 5.11 10.96
CA PRO A 173 -13.50 6.22 11.57
C PRO A 173 -12.07 5.82 11.94
N GLY A 174 -11.10 6.68 11.61
CA GLY A 174 -9.67 6.46 11.87
C GLY A 174 -8.93 5.69 10.78
N LEU A 175 -9.61 5.22 9.72
CA LEU A 175 -8.96 4.66 8.54
C LEU A 175 -8.81 5.70 7.43
N ASP A 176 -7.73 5.59 6.68
CA ASP A 176 -7.35 6.51 5.61
C ASP A 176 -7.63 5.86 4.25
N ASN A 177 -8.87 5.98 3.79
CA ASN A 177 -9.29 5.38 2.54
C ASN A 177 -8.61 6.03 1.33
N PHE A 178 -8.18 7.30 1.44
CA PHE A 178 -7.36 7.92 0.39
C PHE A 178 -6.02 7.22 0.22
N SER A 179 -5.38 6.82 1.33
CA SER A 179 -4.18 6.00 1.25
C SER A 179 -4.43 4.63 0.61
N HIS A 180 -5.59 4.03 0.85
CA HIS A 180 -6.00 2.77 0.20
C HIS A 180 -6.23 2.95 -1.30
N ILE A 181 -6.98 3.99 -1.70
CA ILE A 181 -7.24 4.33 -3.11
C ILE A 181 -5.92 4.60 -3.83
N GLY A 182 -5.05 5.42 -3.27
CA GLY A 182 -3.76 5.75 -3.86
C GLY A 182 -2.86 4.53 -4.00
N GLY A 183 -2.83 3.67 -2.99
CA GLY A 183 -2.11 2.41 -3.02
C GLY A 183 -2.60 1.47 -4.13
N PHE A 184 -3.93 1.31 -4.26
CA PHE A 184 -4.56 0.50 -5.29
C PHE A 184 -4.27 1.03 -6.70
N LEU A 185 -4.45 2.33 -6.94
CA LEU A 185 -4.19 2.97 -8.24
C LEU A 185 -2.71 2.85 -8.64
N MET A 186 -1.79 3.12 -7.71
CA MET A 186 -0.37 2.94 -7.97
C MET A 186 -0.01 1.47 -8.19
N GLY A 187 -0.66 0.55 -7.49
CA GLY A 187 -0.50 -0.89 -7.70
C GLY A 187 -0.92 -1.34 -9.10
N LEU A 188 -2.04 -0.81 -9.63
CA LEU A 188 -2.45 -1.03 -11.01
C LEU A 188 -1.43 -0.48 -12.00
N ALA A 189 -0.99 0.76 -11.82
CA ALA A 189 -0.02 1.39 -12.71
C ALA A 189 1.34 0.68 -12.70
N ALA A 190 1.89 0.40 -11.51
CA ALA A 190 3.14 -0.32 -11.34
C ALA A 190 3.04 -1.76 -11.84
N GLY A 191 1.91 -2.42 -11.61
CA GLY A 191 1.62 -3.76 -12.11
C GLY A 191 1.64 -3.83 -13.64
N ILE A 192 0.98 -2.89 -14.32
CA ILE A 192 1.02 -2.79 -15.79
C ILE A 192 2.46 -2.65 -16.30
N CYS A 193 3.27 -1.83 -15.61
CA CYS A 193 4.67 -1.60 -15.98
C CYS A 193 5.57 -2.82 -15.75
N LEU A 194 5.43 -3.50 -14.61
CA LEU A 194 6.40 -4.46 -14.09
C LEU A 194 6.02 -5.94 -14.31
N LEU A 195 4.72 -6.28 -14.38
CA LEU A 195 4.28 -7.66 -14.62
C LEU A 195 4.71 -8.14 -16.01
N HIS A 196 4.66 -9.44 -16.25
CA HIS A 196 4.84 -9.97 -17.62
C HIS A 196 3.64 -9.59 -18.50
N SER A 197 3.83 -9.54 -19.83
CA SER A 197 2.72 -9.31 -20.76
C SER A 197 1.65 -10.39 -20.58
N PRO A 198 0.34 -10.07 -20.74
CA PRO A 198 -0.74 -11.04 -20.70
C PRO A 198 -0.43 -12.28 -21.54
N ASN A 199 -0.82 -13.47 -21.08
CA ASN A 199 -0.43 -14.71 -21.75
C ASN A 199 -0.89 -14.75 -23.22
N ILE A 200 -2.09 -14.23 -23.48
CA ILE A 200 -2.66 -14.05 -24.83
C ILE A 200 -1.74 -13.17 -25.69
N LEU A 201 -1.25 -12.08 -25.13
CA LEU A 201 -0.40 -11.13 -25.83
C LEU A 201 0.99 -11.73 -26.06
N ARG A 202 1.56 -12.46 -25.08
CA ARG A 202 2.85 -13.15 -25.21
C ARG A 202 2.85 -14.18 -26.36
N GLN A 203 1.76 -14.94 -26.49
CA GLN A 203 1.57 -15.89 -27.60
C GLN A 203 1.51 -15.15 -28.95
N ARG A 204 0.79 -14.02 -29.01
CA ARG A 204 0.66 -13.21 -30.23
C ARG A 204 1.96 -12.52 -30.61
N ILE A 205 2.72 -12.03 -29.63
CA ILE A 205 3.99 -11.32 -29.76
C ILE A 205 5.13 -12.21 -30.29
N GLY A 206 5.01 -13.53 -30.17
CA GLY A 206 6.02 -14.48 -30.66
C GLY A 206 7.16 -14.76 -29.67
N ASP A 207 7.00 -14.44 -28.38
CA ASP A 207 7.99 -14.72 -27.33
C ASP A 207 8.11 -16.21 -26.96
N SER A 208 7.50 -17.10 -27.74
CA SER A 208 7.49 -18.55 -27.52
C SER A 208 8.78 -19.26 -27.95
N SER A 209 9.71 -18.60 -28.64
CA SER A 209 10.89 -19.27 -29.23
C SER A 209 12.03 -19.58 -28.24
N THR A 210 11.97 -19.14 -26.98
CA THR A 210 13.07 -19.36 -26.01
C THR A 210 12.66 -19.89 -24.64
N ASN A 211 11.37 -20.19 -24.40
CA ASN A 211 10.87 -20.58 -23.07
C ASN A 211 9.86 -21.74 -23.04
N ALA A 212 9.67 -22.48 -24.14
CA ALA A 212 8.81 -23.67 -24.14
C ALA A 212 9.27 -24.77 -23.16
N LEU A 213 10.53 -24.73 -22.69
CA LEU A 213 11.07 -25.63 -21.66
C LEU A 213 10.84 -25.12 -20.21
N ASN A 214 10.45 -23.86 -20.01
CA ASN A 214 10.22 -23.23 -18.69
C ASN A 214 8.74 -22.92 -18.42
N LYS A 215 7.83 -23.62 -19.12
CA LYS A 215 6.38 -23.55 -18.91
C LYS A 215 6.00 -24.37 -17.67
N ALA A 216 6.50 -23.97 -16.50
CA ALA A 216 5.89 -24.38 -15.24
C ALA A 216 4.75 -23.38 -14.96
N PRO A 217 3.47 -23.74 -15.18
CA PRO A 217 2.39 -22.99 -14.58
C PRO A 217 2.53 -23.15 -13.06
N TYR A 218 2.26 -22.09 -12.31
CA TYR A 218 2.29 -22.06 -10.85
C TYR A 218 1.82 -23.39 -10.23
N ARG A 219 2.77 -24.21 -9.76
CA ARG A 219 2.48 -25.41 -8.96
C ARG A 219 2.40 -24.94 -7.52
N ASN A 220 1.17 -24.84 -7.00
CA ASN A 220 0.92 -24.52 -5.60
C ASN A 220 1.71 -25.49 -4.71
N VAL A 221 2.63 -24.96 -3.90
CA VAL A 221 3.26 -25.70 -2.81
C VAL A 221 2.20 -25.82 -1.71
N GLY A 222 1.32 -26.82 -1.82
CA GLY A 222 0.23 -27.03 -0.86
C GLY A 222 -0.86 -28.04 -1.22
N SER A 223 -0.95 -28.55 -2.46
CA SER A 223 -1.97 -29.55 -2.83
C SER A 223 -1.32 -30.78 -3.48
N GLU A 224 -0.88 -31.73 -2.65
CA GLU A 224 -0.82 -33.18 -2.94
C GLU A 224 -0.27 -33.88 -1.68
N ALA A 225 -1.11 -33.92 -0.65
CA ALA A 225 -1.06 -34.92 0.40
C ALA A 225 -2.42 -35.63 0.40
N GLU A 226 -2.75 -36.28 -0.71
CA GLU A 226 -3.95 -37.12 -0.80
C GLU A 226 -3.56 -38.49 -1.36
N LEU A 227 -3.25 -39.37 -0.40
CA LEU A 227 -3.67 -40.75 -0.35
C LEU A 227 -3.95 -41.45 -1.70
N SER A 228 -2.94 -42.15 -2.20
CA SER A 228 -3.18 -43.40 -2.93
C SER A 228 -2.23 -44.46 -2.36
N MET A 229 -2.65 -45.03 -1.22
CA MET A 229 -2.17 -46.32 -0.77
C MET A 229 -2.66 -47.38 -1.76
N ASN A 230 -1.77 -47.91 -2.59
CA ASN A 230 -1.98 -49.21 -3.23
C ASN A 230 -1.13 -50.27 -2.49
N PRO A 231 -1.75 -51.15 -1.70
CA PRO A 231 -1.03 -52.09 -0.84
C PRO A 231 -0.69 -53.38 -1.59
N LYS A 232 0.26 -53.37 -2.53
CA LYS A 232 0.75 -54.61 -3.17
C LYS A 232 2.24 -54.70 -3.56
N ASP A 233 3.07 -53.68 -3.36
CA ASP A 233 4.47 -53.76 -3.80
C ASP A 233 5.44 -54.06 -2.65
N PRO A 234 6.12 -55.24 -2.66
CA PRO A 234 7.08 -55.64 -1.63
C PRO A 234 8.39 -54.86 -1.70
N MET A 235 8.92 -54.51 -0.53
CA MET A 235 10.22 -53.87 -0.33
C MET A 235 11.36 -54.78 -0.82
N LEU A 236 12.24 -54.25 -1.68
CA LEU A 236 13.59 -54.79 -1.90
C LEU A 236 14.63 -53.73 -1.52
N PRO A 237 15.58 -54.04 -0.61
CA PRO A 237 16.61 -53.10 -0.21
C PRO A 237 17.95 -53.32 -0.93
N ARG A 238 18.75 -52.24 -0.93
CA ARG A 238 20.23 -52.22 -0.90
C ARG A 238 20.98 -52.40 -2.24
N SER A 239 21.71 -51.36 -2.66
CA SER A 239 23.18 -51.34 -2.55
C SER A 239 23.75 -49.95 -2.87
N ALA A 240 24.90 -49.68 -2.25
CA ALA A 240 25.59 -48.41 -2.18
C ALA A 240 26.37 -48.10 -3.47
N GLY A 241 26.35 -46.83 -3.90
CA GLY A 241 27.10 -46.34 -5.05
C GLY A 241 27.23 -44.82 -5.05
N ALA A 242 28.34 -44.36 -4.48
CA ALA A 242 29.03 -43.08 -4.59
C ALA A 242 28.44 -41.92 -5.44
N SER A 243 28.36 -40.74 -4.79
CA SER A 243 28.87 -39.43 -5.26
C SER A 243 28.35 -38.85 -6.59
N LYS A 244 27.52 -37.79 -6.50
CA LYS A 244 27.81 -36.44 -7.06
C LYS A 244 26.62 -35.47 -6.93
N SER A 245 26.87 -34.37 -6.21
CA SER A 245 26.33 -33.00 -6.40
C SER A 245 24.83 -32.82 -6.72
N ALA A 246 24.06 -32.37 -5.74
CA ALA A 246 22.77 -31.70 -5.96
C ALA A 246 23.01 -30.26 -6.46
N PRO A 247 22.41 -29.81 -7.59
CA PRO A 247 22.49 -28.42 -8.00
C PRO A 247 21.39 -27.61 -7.31
N THR A 248 21.81 -26.69 -6.43
CA THR A 248 21.00 -25.59 -5.92
C THR A 248 20.65 -24.66 -7.09
N THR A 249 19.42 -24.72 -7.60
CA THR A 249 18.93 -23.85 -8.68
C THR A 249 18.53 -22.48 -8.14
N THR A 250 19.52 -21.62 -7.88
CA THR A 250 19.30 -20.17 -7.81
C THR A 250 19.06 -19.65 -9.22
N ALA A 251 17.95 -18.96 -9.46
CA ALA A 251 17.64 -18.32 -10.73
C ALA A 251 18.78 -17.35 -11.14
N SER A 252 19.50 -17.69 -12.20
CA SER A 252 20.59 -16.86 -12.72
C SER A 252 20.02 -15.52 -13.24
N PRO A 253 20.58 -14.36 -12.85
CA PRO A 253 20.10 -13.07 -13.32
C PRO A 253 20.23 -13.00 -14.84
N ALA A 254 19.24 -12.41 -15.52
CA ALA A 254 19.24 -12.22 -16.96
C ALA A 254 20.61 -11.67 -17.40
N ASN A 255 21.24 -12.35 -18.36
CA ASN A 255 22.66 -12.20 -18.67
C ASN A 255 22.93 -10.84 -19.35
N ILE A 256 23.14 -9.79 -18.55
CA ILE A 256 23.39 -8.41 -18.99
C ILE A 256 24.53 -8.36 -20.04
N SER A 257 25.51 -9.27 -19.92
CA SER A 257 26.65 -9.37 -20.83
C SER A 257 26.26 -9.72 -22.28
N SER A 258 25.17 -10.47 -22.51
CA SER A 258 24.75 -10.83 -23.86
C SER A 258 23.97 -9.69 -24.52
N PHE A 259 23.13 -8.99 -23.76
CA PHE A 259 22.41 -7.81 -24.23
C PHE A 259 23.38 -6.69 -24.63
N ALA A 260 24.42 -6.45 -23.83
CA ALA A 260 25.44 -5.46 -24.12
C ALA A 260 26.19 -5.74 -25.44
N LYS A 261 26.36 -7.02 -25.82
CA LYS A 261 27.07 -7.41 -27.04
C LYS A 261 26.24 -7.26 -28.31
N GLN A 262 24.92 -7.40 -28.25
CA GLN A 262 24.03 -7.32 -29.42
C GLN A 262 22.68 -6.65 -29.08
N PRO A 263 22.65 -5.34 -28.81
CA PRO A 263 21.43 -4.65 -28.38
C PRO A 263 20.33 -4.70 -29.45
N VAL A 264 20.71 -4.61 -30.73
CA VAL A 264 19.77 -4.61 -31.86
C VAL A 264 19.07 -5.97 -32.02
N GLY A 265 19.70 -7.06 -31.60
CA GLY A 265 19.13 -8.41 -31.67
C GLY A 265 17.86 -8.56 -30.83
N PHE A 266 17.75 -7.82 -29.74
CA PHE A 266 16.58 -7.83 -28.86
C PHE A 266 15.31 -7.29 -29.55
N PHE A 267 15.47 -6.34 -30.47
CA PHE A 267 14.37 -5.64 -31.15
C PHE A 267 14.01 -6.27 -32.51
N LYS A 268 14.90 -7.07 -33.09
CA LYS A 268 14.70 -7.65 -34.42
C LYS A 268 13.56 -8.68 -34.41
N GLY A 269 12.59 -8.53 -35.30
CA GLY A 269 11.47 -9.48 -35.49
C GLY A 269 10.28 -9.31 -34.54
N ARG A 270 10.24 -8.24 -33.74
CA ARG A 270 9.10 -7.96 -32.85
C ARG A 270 7.87 -7.51 -33.66
N LYS A 271 6.73 -8.13 -33.38
CA LYS A 271 5.43 -7.77 -33.98
C LYS A 271 4.96 -6.40 -33.47
N PRO A 272 4.11 -5.66 -34.22
CA PRO A 272 3.63 -4.31 -33.84
C PRO A 272 2.93 -4.29 -32.47
N LEU A 273 2.23 -5.38 -32.10
CA LEU A 273 1.58 -5.51 -30.79
C LEU A 273 2.57 -5.47 -29.60
N TRP A 274 3.82 -5.90 -29.79
CA TRP A 274 4.85 -5.80 -28.75
C TRP A 274 5.20 -4.33 -28.50
N TRP A 275 5.42 -3.55 -29.56
CA TRP A 275 5.69 -2.12 -29.47
C TRP A 275 4.53 -1.36 -28.84
N ALA A 276 3.30 -1.65 -29.25
CA ALA A 276 2.11 -1.05 -28.66
C ALA A 276 2.03 -1.29 -27.14
N TRP A 277 2.34 -2.51 -26.69
CA TRP A 277 2.36 -2.85 -25.27
C TRP A 277 3.47 -2.14 -24.49
N TRP A 278 4.67 -2.03 -25.06
CA TRP A 278 5.75 -1.27 -24.43
C TRP A 278 5.45 0.22 -24.35
N LEU A 279 4.82 0.81 -25.39
CA LEU A 279 4.34 2.18 -25.36
C LEU A 279 3.27 2.38 -24.29
N PHE A 280 2.35 1.42 -24.12
CA PHE A 280 1.35 1.45 -23.06
C PHE A 280 1.99 1.44 -21.67
N ARG A 281 2.99 0.58 -21.45
CA ARG A 281 3.76 0.55 -20.19
C ARG A 281 4.50 1.85 -19.93
N LEU A 282 5.16 2.39 -20.94
CA LEU A 282 5.87 3.66 -20.83
C LEU A 282 4.90 4.80 -20.51
N GLY A 283 3.74 4.84 -21.17
CA GLY A 283 2.68 5.80 -20.89
C GLY A 283 2.14 5.68 -19.47
N ALA A 284 1.90 4.46 -18.98
CA ALA A 284 1.46 4.22 -17.60
C ALA A 284 2.51 4.68 -16.58
N LEU A 285 3.80 4.41 -16.82
CA LEU A 285 4.90 4.84 -15.96
C LEU A 285 5.00 6.37 -15.90
N ILE A 286 5.01 7.03 -17.06
CA ILE A 286 5.06 8.49 -17.16
C ILE A 286 3.83 9.11 -16.49
N GLY A 287 2.64 8.57 -16.74
CA GLY A 287 1.40 9.02 -16.11
C GLY A 287 1.47 8.94 -14.59
N ALA A 288 1.93 7.81 -14.04
CA ALA A 288 2.09 7.64 -12.60
C ALA A 288 3.07 8.67 -12.00
N LEU A 289 4.21 8.91 -12.66
CA LEU A 289 5.19 9.91 -12.20
C LEU A 289 4.64 11.34 -12.27
N VAL A 290 3.94 11.71 -13.35
CA VAL A 290 3.32 13.03 -13.49
C VAL A 290 2.27 13.25 -12.41
N VAL A 291 1.38 12.29 -12.17
CA VAL A 291 0.37 12.39 -11.11
C VAL A 291 1.04 12.49 -9.74
N PHE A 292 2.08 11.70 -9.47
CA PHE A 292 2.82 11.77 -8.20
C PHE A 292 3.43 13.16 -7.96
N ILE A 293 4.06 13.76 -8.97
CA ILE A 293 4.63 15.11 -8.90
C ILE A 293 3.53 16.16 -8.69
N ILE A 294 2.39 16.04 -9.39
CA ILE A 294 1.24 16.92 -9.21
C ILE A 294 0.73 16.85 -7.76
N LEU A 295 0.58 15.65 -7.20
CA LEU A 295 0.12 15.47 -5.83
C LEU A 295 1.11 16.02 -4.80
N LEU A 296 2.42 15.89 -5.03
CA LEU A 296 3.44 16.50 -4.15
C LEU A 296 3.42 18.02 -4.24
N ASN A 297 3.30 18.58 -5.44
CA ASN A 297 3.17 20.03 -5.62
C ASN A 297 1.87 20.56 -4.99
N ASN A 298 0.77 19.82 -5.12
CA ASN A 298 -0.46 20.17 -4.44
C ASN A 298 -0.29 20.12 -2.92
N PHE A 299 0.34 19.06 -2.40
CA PHE A 299 0.56 18.91 -0.96
C PHE A 299 1.40 20.06 -0.40
N TYR A 300 2.54 20.40 -1.01
CA TYR A 300 3.49 21.37 -0.46
C TYR A 300 3.24 22.83 -0.85
N LYS A 301 2.55 23.11 -1.97
CA LYS A 301 2.46 24.47 -2.52
C LYS A 301 1.04 24.99 -2.73
N TYR A 302 0.17 24.22 -3.40
CA TYR A 302 -1.15 24.72 -3.80
C TYR A 302 -2.22 24.51 -2.74
N HIS A 303 -2.13 23.39 -2.03
CA HIS A 303 -3.08 22.97 -0.99
C HIS A 303 -4.53 22.90 -1.48
N ASP A 304 -4.75 22.55 -2.75
CA ASP A 304 -6.09 22.39 -3.30
C ASP A 304 -6.80 21.26 -2.56
N THR A 305 -7.98 21.60 -2.04
CA THR A 305 -8.86 20.67 -1.34
C THR A 305 -10.12 20.41 -2.16
N CYS A 306 -10.82 19.34 -1.82
CA CYS A 306 -12.01 18.91 -2.53
C CYS A 306 -13.15 18.71 -1.52
N SER A 307 -14.21 19.50 -1.65
CA SER A 307 -15.29 19.60 -0.67
C SER A 307 -16.08 18.29 -0.49
N TRP A 308 -16.22 17.51 -1.57
CA TRP A 308 -16.92 16.22 -1.58
C TRP A 308 -16.00 15.03 -1.33
N CYS A 309 -14.67 15.22 -1.45
CA CYS A 309 -13.71 14.14 -1.34
C CYS A 309 -13.74 13.47 0.05
N LYS A 310 -14.12 14.20 1.10
CA LYS A 310 -14.30 13.61 2.44
C LYS A 310 -15.15 12.33 2.41
N TYR A 311 -16.21 12.28 1.59
CA TYR A 311 -17.10 11.11 1.47
C TYR A 311 -16.45 9.86 0.86
N LEU A 312 -15.24 9.98 0.30
CA LEU A 312 -14.44 8.82 -0.11
C LEU A 312 -13.72 8.17 1.07
N SER A 313 -13.61 8.84 2.23
CA SER A 313 -12.91 8.33 3.41
C SER A 313 -13.77 8.25 4.67
N CYS A 314 -15.05 8.64 4.60
CA CYS A 314 -15.95 8.61 5.74
C CYS A 314 -17.40 8.42 5.28
N LEU A 315 -18.23 7.85 6.14
CA LEU A 315 -19.68 7.85 5.98
C LEU A 315 -20.29 9.09 6.66
N PRO A 316 -21.30 9.74 6.04
CA PRO A 316 -22.02 10.88 6.64
C PRO A 316 -23.01 10.42 7.73
N ILE A 317 -22.51 9.66 8.70
CA ILE A 317 -23.26 9.11 9.84
C ILE A 317 -22.58 9.62 11.10
N ASN A 318 -23.35 10.10 12.07
CA ASN A 318 -22.84 10.53 13.39
C ASN A 318 -21.62 11.48 13.34
N ASN A 319 -21.59 12.42 12.38
CA ASN A 319 -20.51 13.39 12.18
C ASN A 319 -19.11 12.77 11.93
N TRP A 320 -19.02 11.51 11.48
CA TRP A 320 -17.72 10.86 11.25
C TRP A 320 -16.84 11.61 10.23
N CYS A 321 -17.47 12.26 9.26
CA CYS A 321 -16.78 13.09 8.27
C CYS A 321 -16.24 14.42 8.79
N GLU A 322 -16.66 14.85 9.98
CA GLU A 322 -16.16 16.08 10.62
C GLU A 322 -15.03 15.78 11.61
N ILE A 323 -14.74 14.50 11.88
CA ILE A 323 -13.61 14.07 12.71
C ILE A 323 -12.32 14.51 12.01
N GLY A 324 -11.49 15.25 12.73
CA GLY A 324 -10.16 15.67 12.29
C GLY A 324 -10.11 16.85 11.32
N ASN A 325 -11.27 17.45 11.03
CA ASN A 325 -11.30 18.76 10.42
C ASN A 325 -11.10 19.80 11.53
N LEU A 326 -10.02 20.57 11.45
CA LEU A 326 -9.71 21.61 12.44
C LEU A 326 -10.71 22.77 12.26
N GLN A 327 -11.79 22.76 13.03
CA GLN A 327 -12.70 23.91 13.13
C GLN A 327 -12.12 24.95 14.08
N LEU A 328 -11.19 25.74 13.58
CA LEU A 328 -10.60 26.85 14.31
C LEU A 328 -11.48 28.08 14.07
N SER A 329 -12.54 28.21 14.86
CA SER A 329 -13.36 29.42 14.85
C SER A 329 -12.58 30.55 15.52
N ASN A 330 -12.53 31.71 14.85
CA ASN A 330 -12.01 32.99 15.37
C ASN A 330 -12.90 33.58 16.49
N SER A 331 -13.61 32.72 17.23
CA SER A 331 -14.55 33.12 18.27
C SER A 331 -13.81 33.20 19.60
N THR A 332 -13.57 34.44 20.04
CA THR A 332 -13.33 34.79 21.44
C THR A 332 -14.30 34.02 22.35
N GLY A 333 -13.86 32.90 22.94
CA GLY A 333 -14.68 32.13 23.90
C GLY A 333 -14.64 30.59 23.84
N VAL A 334 -13.85 29.94 22.99
CA VAL A 334 -13.69 28.47 23.06
C VAL A 334 -12.59 28.12 24.07
N ASN A 335 -12.98 27.53 25.21
CA ASN A 335 -12.03 27.02 26.21
C ASN A 335 -11.06 26.02 25.54
N SER A 336 -9.75 26.18 25.77
CA SER A 336 -8.68 25.27 25.31
C SER A 336 -8.96 23.79 25.62
N THR A 337 -9.83 23.52 26.58
CA THR A 337 -10.29 22.19 26.98
C THR A 337 -11.11 21.47 25.91
N ASP A 338 -11.87 22.16 25.05
CA ASP A 338 -12.68 21.50 24.00
C ASP A 338 -11.82 21.08 22.80
N LEU A 339 -10.79 21.86 22.47
CA LEU A 339 -9.77 21.49 21.48
C LEU A 339 -8.89 20.33 21.98
N GLY A 340 -8.49 20.35 23.25
CA GLY A 340 -7.75 19.24 23.87
C GLY A 340 -8.53 17.92 23.85
N LYS A 341 -9.84 17.96 24.16
CA LYS A 341 -10.72 16.77 24.05
C LYS A 341 -10.77 16.21 22.64
N ARG A 342 -10.98 17.07 21.63
CA ARG A 342 -11.02 16.64 20.23
C ARG A 342 -9.67 16.10 19.77
N ALA A 343 -8.56 16.68 20.21
CA ALA A 343 -7.22 16.18 19.90
C ALA A 343 -6.99 14.79 20.52
N VAL A 344 -7.32 14.58 21.80
CA VAL A 344 -7.19 13.26 22.46
C VAL A 344 -7.97 12.18 21.70
N ASP A 345 -9.20 12.46 21.31
CA ASP A 345 -10.02 11.54 20.50
C ASP A 345 -9.43 11.24 19.12
N LEU A 346 -8.67 12.18 18.56
CA LEU A 346 -8.02 12.08 17.25
C LEU A 346 -6.71 11.29 17.25
N PHE A 347 -6.00 11.24 18.38
CA PHE A 347 -4.72 10.52 18.52
C PHE A 347 -4.88 9.12 19.10
N LEU A 348 -5.99 8.84 19.79
CA LEU A 348 -6.28 7.48 20.22
C LEU A 348 -6.76 6.64 19.03
N PRO A 349 -6.37 5.35 18.95
CA PRO A 349 -6.87 4.44 17.92
C PRO A 349 -8.33 4.08 18.21
N GLN A 350 -9.25 5.05 18.12
CA GLN A 350 -10.69 4.83 18.27
C GLN A 350 -11.21 3.80 17.25
N ALA A 351 -10.48 3.60 16.14
CA ALA A 351 -10.79 2.59 15.14
C ALA A 351 -10.66 1.15 15.67
N ALA A 352 -9.66 0.87 16.51
CA ALA A 352 -9.38 -0.50 16.96
C ALA A 352 -10.31 -0.94 18.10
N ASP A 353 -10.61 -0.04 19.04
CA ASP A 353 -11.53 -0.34 20.14
C ASP A 353 -12.97 -0.46 19.63
N ARG A 354 -13.41 0.41 18.71
CA ARG A 354 -14.77 0.31 18.13
C ARG A 354 -14.97 -0.91 17.23
N LEU A 355 -13.92 -1.44 16.60
CA LEU A 355 -14.02 -2.68 15.82
C LEU A 355 -14.18 -3.92 16.72
N LEU A 356 -13.65 -3.88 17.95
CA LEU A 356 -13.88 -4.92 18.96
C LEU A 356 -15.27 -4.81 19.59
N ASP A 357 -15.86 -3.61 19.66
CA ASP A 357 -17.25 -3.42 20.11
C ASP A 357 -18.30 -3.76 19.04
N MET A 358 -17.90 -3.86 17.77
CA MET A 358 -18.78 -4.18 16.63
C MET A 358 -18.70 -5.64 16.16
N LEU A 359 -17.70 -6.40 16.61
CA LEU A 359 -17.56 -7.86 16.42
C LEU A 359 -18.09 -8.60 17.65
#